data_AF-V9WA07-F1
#
_entry.id   AF-V9WA07-F1
#
_cell.length_a   1.000
_cell.length_b   1.000
_cell.length_c   1.000
_cell.angle_alpha   90.00
_cell.angle_beta   90.00
_cell.angle_gamma   90.00
#
_symmetry.space_group_name_H-M   'P 1'
#
loop_
_entity.id
_entity.type
_entity.pdbx_description
1 polymer ?
#
loop_
_entity_poly.entity_id
_entity_poly.type
_entity_poly.pdbx_seq_one_letter_code
_entity_poly.pdbx_strand_id
1 'polypeptide(L)'
;MLGYSIYFSQLDMSFVQKMDKKGIKTIFTSLHIPEESISQEKIRHFLDDSKKNNRDVVIDISPNTLQAIGAKNYIEMKDLGVKTVRIDFGISTEEIVEMQKHFRIVLNASTLDEQKICELKEKGLCLQQVIAMLNFYPREYTGLSLDFLHNKNALFNKYHIQIWAFIPGDKVLRGPIFAGLPTVEKHRNQSPYISFVELSQHFLIDGIFIGDLQIEDDTLNMIERFDKEGIVTLPTKTLSPYIPKDIIYNNRMDESEAVIRIDQGRELFSKNEKLYTATKPGKRTIGTITVDNSEDQVQICV
;
A
#
# COMPACT_ATOMS: atom_id res chain seq x y z
N MET A 1 5.52 -0.04 4.67
CA MET A 1 5.72 -1.33 3.99
C MET A 1 4.68 -1.54 2.92
N LEU A 2 5.06 -2.13 1.78
CA LEU A 2 4.11 -2.59 0.75
C LEU A 2 3.66 -4.04 0.99
N GLY A 3 2.37 -4.31 0.76
CA GLY A 3 1.77 -5.64 0.68
C GLY A 3 0.86 -5.74 -0.56
N TYR A 4 0.27 -6.92 -0.78
CA TYR A 4 -0.65 -7.11 -1.92
C TYR A 4 -1.76 -8.10 -1.59
N SER A 5 -2.83 -8.05 -2.38
CA SER A 5 -3.98 -8.93 -2.19
C SER A 5 -3.96 -10.10 -3.17
N ILE A 6 -4.48 -11.24 -2.74
CA ILE A 6 -4.81 -12.37 -3.63
C ILE A 6 -6.25 -12.82 -3.38
N TYR A 7 -6.86 -13.33 -4.44
CA TYR A 7 -8.22 -13.87 -4.43
C TYR A 7 -8.18 -15.27 -5.03
N PHE A 8 -8.60 -16.29 -4.28
CA PHE A 8 -8.38 -17.67 -4.68
C PHE A 8 -9.08 -18.06 -5.99
N SER A 9 -10.26 -17.50 -6.29
CA SER A 9 -10.92 -17.63 -7.60
C SER A 9 -10.06 -17.19 -8.79
N GLN A 10 -9.19 -16.19 -8.59
CA GLN A 10 -8.41 -15.52 -9.63
C GLN A 10 -6.91 -15.52 -9.29
N LEU A 11 -6.46 -16.51 -8.52
CA LEU A 11 -5.08 -16.60 -8.06
C LEU A 11 -4.11 -16.77 -9.23
N ASP A 12 -3.18 -15.84 -9.35
CA ASP A 12 -2.07 -15.88 -10.29
C ASP A 12 -0.74 -16.05 -9.55
N MET A 13 -0.16 -17.25 -9.64
CA MET A 13 1.12 -17.55 -9.00
C MET A 13 2.30 -16.82 -9.65
N SER A 14 2.18 -16.36 -10.90
CA SER A 14 3.24 -15.56 -11.53
C SER A 14 3.34 -14.18 -10.88
N PHE A 15 2.21 -13.57 -10.52
CA PHE A 15 2.18 -12.34 -9.74
C PHE A 15 2.77 -12.53 -8.34
N VAL A 16 2.40 -13.62 -7.64
CA VAL A 16 2.98 -13.96 -6.33
C VAL A 16 4.51 -14.09 -6.41
N GLN A 17 5.03 -14.82 -7.39
CA GLN A 17 6.47 -14.97 -7.61
C GLN A 17 7.16 -13.65 -7.99
N LYS A 18 6.47 -12.75 -8.73
CA LYS A 18 6.96 -11.40 -9.01
C LYS A 18 7.16 -10.61 -7.72
N MET A 19 6.16 -10.62 -6.84
CA MET A 19 6.22 -9.94 -5.54
C MET A 19 7.30 -10.54 -4.63
N ASP A 20 7.48 -11.85 -4.64
CA ASP A 20 8.56 -12.53 -3.92
C ASP A 20 9.95 -12.05 -4.36
N LYS A 21 10.20 -11.92 -5.66
CA LYS A 21 11.47 -11.42 -6.21
C LYS A 21 11.77 -9.98 -5.78
N LYS A 22 10.73 -9.19 -5.52
CA LYS A 22 10.82 -7.82 -5.00
C LYS A 22 10.94 -7.75 -3.48
N GLY A 23 10.85 -8.89 -2.78
CA GLY A 23 10.89 -8.97 -1.32
C GLY A 23 9.57 -8.58 -0.64
N ILE A 24 8.47 -8.47 -1.40
CA ILE A 24 7.16 -8.13 -0.88
C ILE A 24 6.47 -9.43 -0.43
N LYS A 25 6.37 -9.62 0.89
CA LYS A 25 6.03 -10.92 1.49
C LYS A 25 4.73 -10.95 2.30
N THR A 26 4.06 -9.82 2.47
CA THR A 26 2.78 -9.75 3.20
C THR A 26 1.62 -9.74 2.23
N ILE A 27 0.73 -10.72 2.39
CA ILE A 27 -0.38 -11.00 1.47
C ILE A 27 -1.68 -10.86 2.23
N PHE A 28 -2.61 -10.05 1.71
CA PHE A 28 -3.98 -10.03 2.18
C PHE A 28 -4.84 -10.99 1.37
N THR A 29 -5.72 -11.73 2.03
CA THR A 29 -6.79 -12.47 1.34
C THR A 29 -8.03 -12.54 2.21
N SER A 30 -9.19 -12.52 1.58
CA SER A 30 -10.47 -12.71 2.27
C SER A 30 -11.16 -13.98 1.80
N LEU A 31 -11.52 -14.81 2.78
CA LEU A 31 -12.28 -16.05 2.58
C LEU A 31 -13.76 -15.85 2.91
N HIS A 32 -14.22 -14.59 2.97
CA HIS A 32 -15.59 -14.22 3.32
C HIS A 32 -16.60 -14.56 2.22
N ILE A 33 -16.17 -14.60 0.96
CA ILE A 33 -17.08 -14.81 -0.17
C ILE A 33 -17.29 -16.31 -0.36
N PRO A 34 -18.55 -16.81 -0.40
CA PRO A 34 -18.86 -18.16 -0.84
C PRO A 34 -18.51 -18.27 -2.32
N GLU A 35 -17.24 -18.48 -2.61
CA GLU A 35 -16.79 -18.86 -3.93
C GLU A 35 -17.07 -20.36 -4.04
N GLU A 36 -18.24 -20.71 -4.57
CA GLU A 36 -18.73 -22.09 -4.78
C GLU A 36 -17.79 -22.99 -5.63
N SER A 37 -16.56 -22.56 -5.89
CA SER A 37 -15.57 -23.24 -6.73
C SER A 37 -14.13 -23.25 -6.18
N ILE A 38 -13.80 -22.66 -5.02
CA ILE A 38 -12.44 -22.82 -4.48
C ILE A 38 -12.31 -24.18 -3.78
N SER A 39 -11.42 -25.04 -4.27
CA SER A 39 -11.08 -26.26 -3.53
C SER A 39 -10.27 -25.93 -2.27
N GLN A 40 -10.65 -26.56 -1.16
CA GLN A 40 -9.89 -26.53 0.09
C GLN A 40 -8.40 -26.90 -0.14
N GLU A 41 -8.13 -27.82 -1.05
CA GLU A 41 -6.78 -28.23 -1.45
C GLU A 41 -5.97 -27.06 -2.03
N LYS A 42 -6.58 -26.21 -2.87
CA LYS A 42 -5.92 -25.03 -3.45
C LYS A 42 -5.48 -24.06 -2.36
N ILE A 43 -6.34 -23.82 -1.36
CA ILE A 43 -6.01 -22.95 -0.22
C ILE A 43 -4.87 -23.55 0.59
N ARG A 44 -4.96 -24.83 0.96
CA ARG A 44 -3.91 -25.51 1.75
C ARG A 44 -2.57 -25.54 1.02
N HIS A 45 -2.57 -25.82 -0.29
CA HIS A 45 -1.37 -25.80 -1.10
C HIS A 45 -0.72 -24.42 -1.13
N PHE A 46 -1.52 -23.35 -1.29
CA PHE A 46 -1.00 -21.99 -1.25
C PHE A 46 -0.44 -21.60 0.13
N LEU A 47 -1.07 -22.03 1.22
CA LEU A 47 -0.57 -21.76 2.57
C LEU A 47 0.74 -22.51 2.84
N ASP A 48 0.87 -23.77 2.40
CA ASP A 48 2.12 -24.53 2.50
C ASP A 48 3.24 -23.92 1.64
N ASP A 49 2.94 -23.50 0.41
CA ASP A 49 3.89 -22.77 -0.44
C ASP A 49 4.28 -21.43 0.20
N SER A 50 3.33 -20.71 0.79
CA SER A 50 3.58 -19.45 1.51
C SER A 50 4.48 -19.66 2.73
N LYS A 51 4.27 -20.73 3.50
CA LYS A 51 5.13 -21.12 4.62
C LYS A 51 6.56 -21.40 4.16
N LYS A 52 6.73 -22.16 3.07
CA LYS A 52 8.05 -22.49 2.48
C LYS A 52 8.79 -21.25 1.95
N ASN A 53 8.06 -20.27 1.42
CA ASN A 53 8.62 -19.04 0.84
C ASN A 53 8.64 -17.84 1.82
N ASN A 54 8.40 -18.09 3.11
CA ASN A 54 8.35 -17.10 4.20
C ASN A 54 7.41 -15.91 3.91
N ARG A 55 6.21 -16.19 3.40
CA ARG A 55 5.15 -15.18 3.22
C ARG A 55 4.29 -15.09 4.47
N ASP A 56 3.80 -13.90 4.79
CA ASP A 56 2.80 -13.65 5.84
C ASP A 56 1.44 -13.47 5.18
N VAL A 57 0.62 -14.51 5.21
CA VAL A 57 -0.74 -14.47 4.66
C VAL A 57 -1.70 -14.03 5.76
N VAL A 58 -2.19 -12.80 5.62
CA VAL A 58 -3.21 -12.16 6.45
C VAL A 58 -4.56 -12.65 5.95
N ILE A 59 -5.17 -13.55 6.71
CA ILE A 59 -6.48 -14.12 6.36
C ILE A 59 -7.57 -13.37 7.09
N ASP A 60 -8.47 -12.75 6.34
CA ASP A 60 -9.73 -12.21 6.85
C ASP A 60 -10.68 -13.35 7.19
N ILE A 61 -10.85 -13.59 8.49
CA ILE A 61 -11.60 -14.71 9.03
C ILE A 61 -13.08 -14.36 9.19
N SER A 62 -13.91 -15.35 8.90
CA SER A 62 -15.34 -15.38 9.14
C SER A 62 -15.72 -16.75 9.70
N PRO A 63 -16.97 -16.96 10.15
CA PRO A 63 -17.44 -18.29 10.53
C PRO A 63 -17.23 -19.35 9.42
N ASN A 64 -17.31 -18.94 8.14
CA ASN A 64 -17.14 -19.84 7.00
C ASN A 64 -15.67 -20.21 6.70
N THR A 65 -14.71 -19.45 7.23
CA THR A 65 -13.28 -19.65 6.97
C THR A 65 -12.79 -21.03 7.40
N LEU A 66 -13.29 -21.52 8.54
CA LEU A 66 -12.94 -22.85 9.05
C LEU A 66 -13.33 -23.96 8.07
N GLN A 67 -14.52 -23.86 7.47
CA GLN A 67 -14.98 -24.80 6.45
C GLN A 67 -14.14 -24.69 5.17
N ALA A 68 -13.86 -23.47 4.71
CA ALA A 68 -13.07 -23.25 3.49
C ALA A 68 -11.64 -23.82 3.59
N ILE A 69 -11.03 -23.75 4.77
CA ILE A 69 -9.69 -24.29 5.05
C ILE A 69 -9.76 -25.77 5.49
N GLY A 70 -10.93 -26.23 5.93
CA GLY A 70 -11.19 -27.47 6.66
C GLY A 70 -10.31 -27.61 7.91
N ALA A 71 -10.34 -26.56 8.72
CA ALA A 71 -9.87 -26.52 10.09
C ALA A 71 -11.07 -26.65 11.04
N LYS A 72 -10.91 -27.30 12.19
CA LYS A 72 -11.99 -27.45 13.18
C LYS A 72 -12.17 -26.22 14.06
N ASN A 73 -11.09 -25.46 14.23
CA ASN A 73 -11.04 -24.22 15.01
C ASN A 73 -9.93 -23.31 14.43
N TYR A 74 -9.93 -22.04 14.81
CA TYR A 74 -8.98 -21.07 14.26
C TYR A 74 -7.52 -21.38 14.61
N ILE A 75 -7.25 -22.05 15.74
CA ILE A 75 -5.89 -22.36 16.19
C ILE A 75 -5.20 -23.35 15.24
N GLU A 76 -5.93 -24.30 14.67
CA GLU A 76 -5.39 -25.26 13.67
C GLU A 76 -4.84 -24.57 12.41
N MET A 77 -5.22 -23.31 12.14
CA MET A 77 -4.64 -22.53 11.03
C MET A 77 -3.14 -22.28 11.21
N LYS A 78 -2.62 -22.30 12.46
CA LYS A 78 -1.19 -22.18 12.74
C LYS A 78 -0.39 -23.33 12.14
N ASP A 79 -0.93 -24.55 12.16
CA ASP A 79 -0.23 -25.73 11.61
C ASP A 79 -0.07 -25.62 10.09
N LEU A 80 -1.02 -24.95 9.44
CA LEU A 80 -0.99 -24.58 8.02
C LEU A 80 -0.05 -23.39 7.73
N GLY A 81 0.62 -22.84 8.75
CA GLY A 81 1.57 -21.74 8.59
C GLY A 81 0.96 -20.34 8.65
N VAL A 82 -0.33 -20.20 9.00
CA VAL A 82 -0.95 -18.89 9.19
C VAL A 82 -0.38 -18.22 10.44
N LYS A 83 0.06 -16.97 10.29
CA LYS A 83 0.68 -16.18 11.36
C LYS A 83 -0.17 -14.97 11.74
N THR A 84 -0.97 -14.46 10.81
CA THR A 84 -1.74 -13.23 10.98
C THR A 84 -3.19 -13.47 10.57
N VAL A 85 -4.12 -13.06 11.43
CA VAL A 85 -5.57 -13.18 11.17
C VAL A 85 -6.22 -11.81 11.29
N ARG A 86 -7.11 -11.50 10.34
CA ARG A 86 -7.94 -10.30 10.37
C ARG A 86 -9.34 -10.65 10.85
N ILE A 87 -9.80 -9.94 11.88
CA ILE A 87 -11.07 -10.16 12.56
C ILE A 87 -11.98 -8.97 12.24
N ASP A 88 -13.07 -9.25 11.53
CA ASP A 88 -14.07 -8.25 11.18
C ASP A 88 -15.25 -8.27 12.16
N PHE A 89 -15.93 -9.41 12.28
CA PHE A 89 -17.08 -9.59 13.16
C PHE A 89 -17.22 -11.03 13.64
N GLY A 90 -18.09 -11.25 14.62
CA GLY A 90 -18.52 -12.59 15.05
C GLY A 90 -17.56 -13.32 16.01
N ILE A 91 -16.49 -12.65 16.46
CA ILE A 91 -15.53 -13.16 17.45
C ILE A 91 -15.59 -12.27 18.69
N SER A 92 -15.73 -12.87 19.87
CA SER A 92 -15.80 -12.15 21.15
C SER A 92 -14.45 -11.56 21.56
N THR A 93 -14.45 -10.59 22.47
CA THR A 93 -13.22 -9.95 22.97
C THR A 93 -12.30 -10.98 23.64
N GLU A 94 -12.86 -11.92 24.39
CA GLU A 94 -12.17 -13.01 25.05
C GLU A 94 -11.49 -13.94 24.03
N GLU A 95 -12.19 -14.30 22.96
CA GLU A 95 -11.63 -15.10 21.88
C GLU A 95 -10.50 -14.36 21.16
N ILE A 96 -10.63 -13.05 20.91
CA ILE A 96 -9.56 -12.24 20.30
C ILE A 96 -8.28 -12.28 21.16
N VAL A 97 -8.43 -12.13 22.49
CA VAL A 97 -7.29 -12.21 23.42
C VAL A 97 -6.66 -13.59 23.42
N GLU A 98 -7.47 -14.66 23.39
CA GLU A 98 -6.96 -16.04 23.29
C GLU A 98 -6.21 -16.26 21.96
N MET A 99 -6.76 -15.78 20.84
CA MET A 99 -6.15 -15.91 19.52
C MET A 99 -4.81 -15.17 19.42
N GLN A 100 -4.62 -14.06 20.16
CA GLN A 100 -3.36 -13.31 20.15
C GLN A 100 -2.17 -14.14 20.65
N LYS A 101 -2.40 -15.20 21.44
CA LYS A 101 -1.34 -16.13 21.87
C LYS A 101 -0.75 -16.95 20.71
N HIS A 102 -1.47 -17.02 19.59
CA HIS A 102 -1.11 -17.87 18.45
C HIS A 102 -0.88 -17.07 17.17
N PHE A 103 -1.52 -15.90 17.04
CA PHE A 103 -1.51 -15.10 15.82
C PHE A 103 -1.25 -13.63 16.12
N ARG A 104 -0.68 -12.93 15.13
CA ARG A 104 -0.79 -11.48 15.05
C ARG A 104 -2.23 -11.11 14.71
N ILE A 105 -2.81 -10.18 15.47
CA ILE A 105 -4.21 -9.80 15.34
C ILE A 105 -4.33 -8.53 14.51
N VAL A 106 -5.11 -8.60 13.44
CA VAL A 106 -5.54 -7.45 12.65
C VAL A 106 -7.04 -7.23 12.93
N LEU A 107 -7.41 -6.02 13.36
CA LEU A 107 -8.80 -5.65 13.63
C LEU A 107 -9.32 -4.73 12.53
N ASN A 108 -10.62 -4.80 12.23
CA ASN A 108 -11.24 -3.84 11.31
C ASN A 108 -11.21 -2.42 11.91
N ALA A 109 -10.42 -1.55 11.30
CA ALA A 109 -10.25 -0.16 11.74
C ALA A 109 -11.55 0.66 11.67
N SER A 110 -12.48 0.29 10.77
CA SER A 110 -13.74 1.02 10.57
C SER A 110 -14.64 0.91 11.80
N THR A 111 -14.68 -0.26 12.43
CA THR A 111 -15.54 -0.57 13.60
C THR A 111 -14.82 -0.44 14.94
N LEU A 112 -13.48 -0.36 14.93
CA LEU A 112 -12.69 -0.17 16.15
C LEU A 112 -12.73 1.30 16.62
N ASP A 113 -13.34 1.55 17.76
CA ASP A 113 -13.38 2.83 18.45
C ASP A 113 -12.59 2.81 19.77
N GLU A 114 -12.50 3.97 20.43
CA GLU A 114 -11.72 4.12 21.66
C GLU A 114 -12.24 3.23 22.80
N GLN A 115 -13.56 3.10 22.93
CA GLN A 115 -14.19 2.25 23.94
C GLN A 115 -13.78 0.80 23.75
N LYS A 116 -13.84 0.29 22.51
CA LYS A 116 -13.47 -1.08 22.19
C LYS A 116 -11.97 -1.34 22.39
N ILE A 117 -11.11 -0.38 22.06
CA ILE A 117 -9.67 -0.47 22.33
C ILE A 117 -9.41 -0.61 23.83
N CYS A 118 -10.07 0.21 24.66
CA CYS A 118 -9.97 0.14 26.11
C CYS A 118 -10.45 -1.20 26.65
N GLU A 119 -11.61 -1.70 26.18
CA GLU A 119 -12.14 -3.02 26.57
C GLU A 119 -11.14 -4.16 26.25
N LEU A 120 -10.59 -4.17 25.04
CA LEU A 120 -9.59 -5.15 24.60
C LEU A 120 -8.34 -5.10 25.49
N LYS A 121 -7.86 -3.90 25.80
CA LYS A 121 -6.70 -3.67 26.67
C LYS A 121 -6.96 -4.17 28.09
N GLU A 122 -8.12 -3.86 28.66
CA GLU A 122 -8.51 -4.30 30.00
C GLU A 122 -8.61 -5.82 30.11
N LYS A 123 -9.06 -6.50 29.03
CA LYS A 123 -9.07 -7.96 28.93
C LYS A 123 -7.70 -8.57 28.62
N GLY A 124 -6.65 -7.77 28.53
CA GLY A 124 -5.26 -8.24 28.42
C GLY A 124 -4.71 -8.32 27.00
N LEU A 125 -5.38 -7.74 25.99
CA LEU A 125 -4.84 -7.67 24.64
C LEU A 125 -3.60 -6.76 24.61
N CYS A 126 -2.50 -7.27 24.08
CA CYS A 126 -1.28 -6.52 23.84
C CYS A 126 -1.44 -5.62 22.61
N LEU A 127 -1.85 -4.37 22.81
CA LEU A 127 -2.14 -3.42 21.71
C LEU A 127 -0.94 -3.17 20.79
N GLN A 128 0.29 -3.25 21.30
CA GLN A 128 1.52 -3.07 20.51
C GLN A 128 1.73 -4.17 19.45
N GLN A 129 1.00 -5.28 19.57
CA GLN A 129 1.01 -6.38 18.60
C GLN A 129 -0.26 -6.42 17.74
N VAL A 130 -1.13 -5.41 17.87
CA VAL A 130 -2.36 -5.28 17.10
C VAL A 130 -2.13 -4.34 15.93
N ILE A 131 -2.78 -4.67 14.82
CA ILE A 131 -2.89 -3.80 13.66
C ILE A 131 -4.35 -3.44 13.44
N ALA A 132 -4.64 -2.20 13.13
CA ALA A 132 -5.94 -1.76 12.64
C ALA A 132 -5.88 -1.68 11.10
N MET A 133 -6.64 -2.51 10.40
CA MET A 133 -6.69 -2.50 8.94
C MET A 133 -8.01 -1.91 8.44
N LEU A 134 -7.90 -0.85 7.66
CA LEU A 134 -9.03 -0.20 6.99
C LEU A 134 -9.55 -1.07 5.85
N ASN A 135 -10.83 -0.91 5.51
CA ASN A 135 -11.43 -1.60 4.38
C ASN A 135 -10.96 -0.99 3.05
N PHE A 136 -11.12 -1.76 1.97
CA PHE A 136 -11.20 -1.23 0.61
C PHE A 136 -12.67 -1.13 0.18
N TYR A 137 -12.94 -0.34 -0.86
CA TYR A 137 -14.29 -0.02 -1.31
C TYR A 137 -14.45 -0.26 -2.82
N PRO A 138 -15.07 -1.39 -3.23
CA PRO A 138 -15.22 -1.73 -4.65
C PRO A 138 -16.15 -0.82 -5.42
N ARG A 139 -17.13 -0.21 -4.74
CA ARG A 139 -18.12 0.67 -5.36
C ARG A 139 -17.60 2.10 -5.37
N GLU A 140 -17.79 2.79 -6.48
CA GLU A 140 -17.45 4.21 -6.59
C GLU A 140 -18.23 5.04 -5.56
N TYR A 141 -17.60 6.12 -5.11
CA TYR A 141 -18.11 7.09 -4.15
C TYR A 141 -18.38 6.55 -2.74
N THR A 142 -17.83 5.38 -2.38
CA THR A 142 -18.01 4.79 -1.03
C THR A 142 -16.72 4.67 -0.22
N GLY A 143 -15.57 5.00 -0.81
CA GLY A 143 -14.30 5.10 -0.11
C GLY A 143 -14.31 6.18 0.98
N LEU A 144 -13.37 6.08 1.90
CA LEU A 144 -13.24 7.01 3.01
C LEU A 144 -12.79 8.39 2.53
N SER A 145 -13.19 9.44 3.25
CA SER A 145 -12.59 10.76 3.12
C SER A 145 -11.22 10.81 3.81
N LEU A 146 -10.38 11.75 3.41
CA LEU A 146 -9.09 12.00 4.06
C LEU A 146 -9.26 12.44 5.52
N ASP A 147 -10.31 13.22 5.83
CA ASP A 147 -10.60 13.65 7.20
C ASP A 147 -10.94 12.47 8.12
N PHE A 148 -11.73 11.50 7.61
CA PHE A 148 -12.04 10.29 8.37
C PHE A 148 -10.77 9.47 8.63
N LEU A 149 -9.92 9.31 7.60
CA LEU A 149 -8.63 8.64 7.73
C LEU A 149 -7.75 9.32 8.77
N HIS A 150 -7.65 10.65 8.73
CA HIS A 150 -6.87 11.44 9.68
C HIS A 150 -7.33 11.21 11.13
N ASN A 151 -8.64 11.27 11.37
CA ASN A 151 -9.21 11.07 12.71
C ASN A 151 -8.97 9.65 13.25
N LYS A 152 -9.14 8.62 12.40
CA LYS A 152 -8.83 7.23 12.77
C LYS A 152 -7.34 7.05 13.05
N ASN A 153 -6.49 7.68 12.25
CA ASN A 153 -5.05 7.63 12.45
C ASN A 153 -4.62 8.26 13.79
N ALA A 154 -5.14 9.43 14.12
CA ALA A 154 -4.91 10.08 15.41
C ALA A 154 -5.33 9.17 16.59
N LEU A 155 -6.47 8.49 16.48
CA LEU A 155 -6.93 7.53 17.49
C LEU A 155 -5.95 6.36 17.66
N PHE A 156 -5.58 5.66 16.60
CA PHE A 156 -4.72 4.47 16.71
C PHE A 156 -3.29 4.82 17.13
N ASN A 157 -2.77 5.97 16.71
CA ASN A 157 -1.46 6.48 17.14
C ASN A 157 -1.40 6.74 18.65
N LYS A 158 -2.49 7.23 19.27
CA LYS A 158 -2.58 7.40 20.74
C LYS A 158 -2.32 6.10 21.50
N TYR A 159 -2.64 4.96 20.89
CA TYR A 159 -2.49 3.62 21.48
C TYR A 159 -1.30 2.83 20.91
N HIS A 160 -0.48 3.45 20.04
CA HIS A 160 0.61 2.80 19.32
C HIS A 160 0.16 1.55 18.53
N ILE A 161 -1.04 1.61 17.96
CA ILE A 161 -1.59 0.56 17.10
C ILE A 161 -1.20 0.89 15.66
N GLN A 162 -0.57 -0.07 14.97
CA GLN A 162 -0.21 0.08 13.56
C GLN A 162 -1.44 0.16 12.68
N ILE A 163 -1.37 0.91 11.59
CA ILE A 163 -2.50 1.09 10.67
C ILE A 163 -2.16 0.62 9.30
N TRP A 164 -3.04 -0.20 8.72
CA TRP A 164 -2.94 -0.65 7.35
C TRP A 164 -4.09 -0.14 6.49
N ALA A 165 -3.82 0.14 5.21
CA ALA A 165 -4.78 0.61 4.22
C ALA A 165 -4.53 -0.02 2.84
N PHE A 166 -5.45 0.22 1.92
CA PHE A 166 -5.38 -0.26 0.54
C PHE A 166 -5.26 0.89 -0.46
N ILE A 167 -4.44 0.66 -1.48
CA ILE A 167 -4.39 1.43 -2.74
C ILE A 167 -4.98 0.55 -3.86
N PRO A 168 -5.56 1.15 -4.91
CA PRO A 168 -6.02 0.37 -6.04
C PRO A 168 -4.82 -0.19 -6.82
N GLY A 169 -5.04 -1.25 -7.60
CA GLY A 169 -4.12 -1.61 -8.68
C GLY A 169 -4.45 -0.83 -9.95
N ASP A 170 -3.61 -0.97 -10.97
CA ASP A 170 -3.75 -0.27 -12.26
C ASP A 170 -3.56 -1.17 -13.49
N LYS A 171 -3.31 -2.49 -13.29
CA LYS A 171 -3.11 -3.46 -14.38
C LYS A 171 -4.30 -4.41 -14.58
N VAL A 172 -4.65 -5.16 -13.53
CA VAL A 172 -5.83 -6.04 -13.53
C VAL A 172 -6.65 -5.71 -12.30
N LEU A 173 -7.82 -5.13 -12.54
CA LEU A 173 -8.76 -4.74 -11.48
C LEU A 173 -9.63 -5.92 -11.06
N ARG A 174 -10.01 -5.96 -9.78
CA ARG A 174 -10.89 -7.02 -9.28
C ARG A 174 -12.33 -6.73 -9.71
N GLY A 175 -12.99 -7.74 -10.28
CA GLY A 175 -14.43 -7.70 -10.53
C GLY A 175 -15.27 -7.73 -9.24
N PRO A 176 -16.60 -7.60 -9.35
CA PRO A 176 -17.36 -7.46 -10.60
C PRO A 176 -17.47 -6.02 -11.11
N ILE A 177 -17.07 -5.01 -10.31
CA ILE A 177 -17.25 -3.60 -10.66
C ILE A 177 -16.08 -3.07 -11.49
N PHE A 178 -14.86 -3.60 -11.27
CA PHE A 178 -13.65 -3.15 -11.97
C PHE A 178 -13.37 -1.64 -11.81
N ALA A 179 -13.73 -1.07 -10.66
CA ALA A 179 -13.51 0.35 -10.32
C ALA A 179 -12.39 0.56 -9.28
N GLY A 180 -11.48 -0.41 -9.17
CA GLY A 180 -10.38 -0.41 -8.20
C GLY A 180 -10.82 -0.65 -6.75
N LEU A 181 -9.84 -1.00 -5.91
CA LEU A 181 -10.04 -1.30 -4.49
C LEU A 181 -9.26 -0.35 -3.56
N PRO A 182 -9.53 0.96 -3.60
CA PRO A 182 -8.91 1.91 -2.69
C PRO A 182 -9.57 1.90 -1.30
N THR A 183 -8.84 2.30 -0.27
CA THR A 183 -9.41 2.72 1.02
C THR A 183 -9.98 4.13 0.97
N VAL A 184 -9.27 5.07 0.35
CA VAL A 184 -9.67 6.48 0.26
C VAL A 184 -10.26 6.76 -1.12
N GLU A 185 -11.42 7.42 -1.18
CA GLU A 185 -12.12 7.61 -2.46
C GLU A 185 -11.31 8.45 -3.46
N LYS A 186 -10.57 9.47 -2.99
CA LYS A 186 -9.66 10.29 -3.79
C LYS A 186 -8.68 9.43 -4.61
N HIS A 187 -8.26 8.28 -4.09
CA HIS A 187 -7.25 7.42 -4.72
C HIS A 187 -7.77 6.58 -5.88
N ARG A 188 -9.10 6.48 -6.07
CA ARG A 188 -9.70 5.57 -7.05
C ARG A 188 -9.21 5.77 -8.48
N ASN A 189 -9.05 7.02 -8.89
CA ASN A 189 -8.63 7.40 -10.24
C ASN A 189 -7.21 7.99 -10.23
N GLN A 190 -6.46 7.77 -9.16
CA GLN A 190 -5.11 8.27 -8.97
C GLN A 190 -4.11 7.14 -9.18
N SER A 191 -2.91 7.48 -9.67
CA SER A 191 -1.84 6.49 -9.78
C SER A 191 -1.61 5.82 -8.42
N PRO A 192 -1.54 4.47 -8.35
CA PRO A 192 -1.26 3.75 -7.10
C PRO A 192 0.03 4.23 -6.42
N TYR A 193 1.01 4.65 -7.21
CA TYR A 193 2.25 5.24 -6.70
C TYR A 193 2.01 6.53 -5.90
N ILE A 194 1.20 7.46 -6.43
CA ILE A 194 0.92 8.71 -5.71
C ILE A 194 0.06 8.43 -4.47
N SER A 195 -0.89 7.50 -4.57
CA SER A 195 -1.70 7.05 -3.43
C SER A 195 -0.82 6.43 -2.33
N PHE A 196 0.18 5.62 -2.70
CA PHE A 196 1.16 5.05 -1.77
C PHE A 196 1.96 6.14 -1.06
N VAL A 197 2.50 7.11 -1.81
CA VAL A 197 3.29 8.23 -1.25
C VAL A 197 2.44 9.07 -0.29
N GLU A 198 1.21 9.43 -0.68
CA GLU A 198 0.31 10.22 0.17
C GLU A 198 -0.01 9.49 1.49
N LEU A 199 -0.39 8.20 1.42
CA LEU A 199 -0.67 7.41 2.62
C LEU A 199 0.57 7.24 3.50
N SER A 200 1.74 7.02 2.91
CA SER A 200 2.99 6.84 3.65
C SER A 200 3.45 8.12 4.34
N GLN A 201 3.45 9.26 3.65
CA GLN A 201 4.07 10.49 4.15
C GLN A 201 3.09 11.40 4.88
N HIS A 202 1.87 11.56 4.36
CA HIS A 202 0.90 12.50 4.94
C HIS A 202 0.04 11.86 6.03
N PHE A 203 -0.16 10.54 5.94
CA PHE A 203 -0.98 9.79 6.89
C PHE A 203 -0.20 8.74 7.67
N LEU A 204 1.11 8.62 7.49
CA LEU A 204 1.97 7.72 8.28
C LEU A 204 1.43 6.28 8.37
N ILE A 205 0.79 5.79 7.30
CA ILE A 205 0.23 4.44 7.27
C ILE A 205 1.37 3.42 7.21
N ASP A 206 1.43 2.52 8.19
CA ASP A 206 2.52 1.55 8.36
C ASP A 206 2.56 0.50 7.25
N GLY A 207 1.38 0.06 6.80
CA GLY A 207 1.23 -0.99 5.79
C GLY A 207 0.22 -0.61 4.72
N ILE A 208 0.68 -0.60 3.47
CA ILE A 208 -0.14 -0.21 2.32
C ILE A 208 -0.22 -1.42 1.40
N PHE A 209 -1.44 -1.84 1.07
CA PHE A 209 -1.69 -3.04 0.29
C PHE A 209 -2.26 -2.68 -1.08
N ILE A 210 -1.78 -3.35 -2.13
CA ILE A 210 -2.46 -3.34 -3.42
C ILE A 210 -3.75 -4.16 -3.26
N GLY A 211 -4.90 -3.50 -3.40
CA GLY A 211 -6.21 -4.12 -3.24
C GLY A 211 -6.59 -5.02 -4.42
N ASP A 212 -6.28 -4.59 -5.65
CA ASP A 212 -6.64 -5.31 -6.88
C ASP A 212 -5.69 -6.47 -7.21
N LEU A 213 -6.00 -7.20 -8.29
CA LEU A 213 -5.31 -8.43 -8.68
C LEU A 213 -3.86 -8.19 -9.14
N GLN A 214 -3.60 -7.10 -9.84
CA GLN A 214 -2.27 -6.77 -10.35
C GLN A 214 -2.02 -5.26 -10.40
N ILE A 215 -0.74 -4.91 -10.38
CA ILE A 215 -0.20 -3.57 -10.57
C ILE A 215 0.80 -3.58 -11.75
N GLU A 216 0.89 -2.47 -12.48
CA GLU A 216 1.85 -2.26 -13.54
C GLU A 216 3.28 -2.28 -13.00
N ASP A 217 4.21 -2.77 -13.82
CA ASP A 217 5.60 -2.95 -13.40
C ASP A 217 6.30 -1.60 -13.17
N ASP A 218 6.00 -0.59 -13.99
CA ASP A 218 6.53 0.77 -13.82
C ASP A 218 6.02 1.40 -12.51
N THR A 219 4.72 1.25 -12.21
CA THR A 219 4.13 1.75 -10.96
C THR A 219 4.74 1.04 -9.74
N LEU A 220 4.91 -0.28 -9.80
CA LEU A 220 5.54 -1.06 -8.74
C LEU A 220 6.99 -0.64 -8.51
N ASN A 221 7.77 -0.46 -9.58
CA ASN A 221 9.17 -0.02 -9.49
C ASN A 221 9.29 1.36 -8.84
N MET A 222 8.38 2.30 -9.13
CA MET A 222 8.34 3.62 -8.49
C MET A 222 8.02 3.52 -7.00
N ILE A 223 7.03 2.69 -6.62
CA ILE A 223 6.68 2.45 -5.21
C ILE A 223 7.88 1.85 -4.46
N GLU A 224 8.54 0.83 -5.02
CA GLU A 224 9.67 0.19 -4.38
C GLU A 224 10.85 1.13 -4.18
N ARG A 225 11.17 1.93 -5.19
CA ARG A 225 12.25 2.91 -5.10
C ARG A 225 11.95 3.94 -4.00
N PHE A 226 10.69 4.36 -3.87
CA PHE A 226 10.26 5.24 -2.79
C PHE A 226 10.32 4.56 -1.42
N ASP A 227 9.74 3.37 -1.25
CA ASP A 227 9.65 2.64 0.05
C ASP A 227 11.04 2.22 0.57
N LYS A 228 11.97 1.87 -0.32
CA LYS A 228 13.31 1.38 0.05
C LYS A 228 14.37 2.47 0.13
N GLU A 229 14.31 3.47 -0.74
CA GLU A 229 15.38 4.47 -0.90
C GLU A 229 14.93 5.89 -0.54
N GLY A 230 13.63 6.13 -0.32
CA GLY A 230 13.08 7.46 -0.08
C GLY A 230 13.07 8.36 -1.34
N ILE A 231 13.25 7.79 -2.53
CA ILE A 231 13.37 8.56 -3.78
C ILE A 231 12.01 8.66 -4.47
N VAL A 232 11.55 9.89 -4.64
CA VAL A 232 10.38 10.20 -5.46
C VAL A 232 10.76 10.18 -6.94
N THR A 233 10.14 9.28 -7.71
CA THR A 233 10.25 9.24 -9.17
C THR A 233 9.20 10.13 -9.81
N LEU A 234 9.60 10.94 -10.80
CA LEU A 234 8.72 11.82 -11.57
C LEU A 234 8.64 11.35 -13.03
N PRO A 235 7.55 10.70 -13.46
CA PRO A 235 7.35 10.35 -14.86
C PRO A 235 7.24 11.60 -15.74
N THR A 236 7.99 11.65 -16.83
CA THR A 236 7.99 12.80 -17.75
C THR A 236 7.40 12.41 -19.10
N LYS A 237 6.41 13.17 -19.58
CA LYS A 237 5.90 13.01 -20.96
C LYS A 237 6.94 13.40 -22.02
N THR A 238 7.68 14.47 -21.74
CA THR A 238 8.76 14.96 -22.59
C THR A 238 9.86 15.47 -21.70
N LEU A 239 11.08 15.03 -21.96
CA LEU A 239 12.28 15.52 -21.29
C LEU A 239 13.33 15.75 -22.37
N SER A 240 14.05 16.86 -22.27
CA SER A 240 15.18 17.12 -23.16
C SER A 240 16.18 15.95 -23.07
N PRO A 241 16.71 15.46 -24.19
CA PRO A 241 17.70 14.37 -24.19
C PRO A 241 19.01 14.77 -23.48
N TYR A 242 19.20 16.06 -23.23
CA TYR A 242 20.34 16.61 -22.53
C TYR A 242 20.15 16.67 -21.01
N ILE A 243 18.97 16.32 -20.49
CA ILE A 243 18.74 16.17 -19.05
C ILE A 243 18.93 14.68 -18.70
N PRO A 244 19.92 14.34 -17.85
CA PRO A 244 20.14 12.95 -17.42
C PRO A 244 18.92 12.38 -16.70
N LYS A 245 18.53 11.15 -17.06
CA LYS A 245 17.38 10.47 -16.44
C LYS A 245 17.75 9.57 -15.28
N ASP A 246 18.96 9.02 -15.31
CA ASP A 246 19.41 7.97 -14.39
C ASP A 246 20.25 8.53 -13.23
N ILE A 247 19.94 9.74 -12.78
CA ILE A 247 20.59 10.36 -11.61
C ILE A 247 19.55 10.80 -10.60
N ILE A 248 19.99 10.96 -9.36
CA ILE A 248 19.17 11.48 -8.26
C ILE A 248 19.36 12.99 -8.20
N TYR A 249 18.26 13.71 -8.27
CA TYR A 249 18.21 15.16 -8.11
C TYR A 249 17.80 15.50 -6.68
N ASN A 250 18.57 16.35 -6.01
CA ASN A 250 18.23 16.81 -4.67
C ASN A 250 17.57 18.18 -4.76
N ASN A 251 16.43 18.34 -4.10
CA ASN A 251 15.89 19.67 -3.85
C ASN A 251 16.86 20.44 -2.93
N ARG A 252 16.99 21.73 -3.14
CA ARG A 252 17.72 22.61 -2.22
C ARG A 252 17.07 22.60 -0.84
N MET A 253 17.89 22.77 0.20
CA MET A 253 17.41 22.86 1.59
C MET A 253 16.58 24.13 1.84
N ASP A 254 16.89 25.24 1.15
CA ASP A 254 16.07 26.45 1.15
C ASP A 254 14.89 26.29 0.19
N GLU A 255 13.79 25.73 0.72
CA GLU A 255 12.58 25.44 -0.05
C GLU A 255 11.92 26.72 -0.60
N SER A 256 11.43 26.60 -1.83
CA SER A 256 10.68 27.66 -2.52
C SER A 256 9.23 27.24 -2.65
N GLU A 257 8.32 28.18 -2.40
CA GLU A 257 6.87 27.94 -2.52
C GLU A 257 6.44 27.58 -3.95
N ALA A 258 7.11 28.12 -4.97
CA ALA A 258 6.67 28.03 -6.36
C ALA A 258 7.43 26.99 -7.21
N VAL A 259 8.59 26.52 -6.74
CA VAL A 259 9.47 25.64 -7.54
C VAL A 259 10.28 24.69 -6.65
N ILE A 260 10.47 23.46 -7.10
CA ILE A 260 11.54 22.56 -6.63
C ILE A 260 12.82 22.97 -7.35
N ARG A 261 13.87 23.33 -6.60
CA ARG A 261 15.14 23.81 -7.16
C ARG A 261 16.20 22.74 -6.98
N ILE A 262 16.85 22.32 -8.06
CA ILE A 262 17.84 21.25 -8.02
C ILE A 262 19.19 21.80 -7.56
N ASP A 263 19.71 21.29 -6.45
CA ASP A 263 20.96 21.75 -5.84
C ASP A 263 22.17 21.53 -6.76
N GLN A 264 22.23 20.36 -7.39
CA GLN A 264 23.29 19.98 -8.33
C GLN A 264 23.14 20.64 -9.71
N GLY A 265 22.13 21.49 -9.92
CA GLY A 265 21.81 22.03 -11.24
C GLY A 265 23.01 22.71 -11.92
N ARG A 266 23.77 23.51 -11.15
CA ARG A 266 24.91 24.24 -11.72
C ARG A 266 26.00 23.30 -12.24
N GLU A 267 26.37 22.29 -11.45
CA GLU A 267 27.43 21.36 -11.83
C GLU A 267 27.02 20.51 -13.03
N LEU A 268 25.77 20.05 -13.06
CA LEU A 268 25.27 19.14 -14.07
C LEU A 268 25.04 19.81 -15.43
N PHE A 269 24.65 21.08 -15.45
CA PHE A 269 24.10 21.71 -16.65
C PHE A 269 24.94 22.85 -17.23
N SER A 270 25.74 23.56 -16.41
CA SER A 270 26.51 24.76 -16.82
C SER A 270 27.43 24.59 -18.04
N LYS A 271 27.84 23.36 -18.37
CA LYS A 271 28.77 23.08 -19.48
C LYS A 271 28.10 22.59 -20.77
N ASN A 272 26.78 22.49 -20.81
CA ASN A 272 26.06 21.90 -21.93
C ASN A 272 25.31 22.96 -22.75
N GLU A 273 26.04 23.63 -23.65
CA GLU A 273 25.52 24.70 -24.52
C GLU A 273 24.27 24.32 -25.33
N LYS A 274 24.06 23.01 -25.59
CA LYS A 274 22.90 22.51 -26.32
C LYS A 274 21.60 22.56 -25.52
N LEU A 275 21.65 22.62 -24.19
CA LEU A 275 20.46 22.83 -23.34
C LEU A 275 19.89 24.25 -23.53
N TYR A 276 20.76 25.23 -23.73
CA TYR A 276 20.37 26.65 -23.73
C TYR A 276 19.90 27.16 -25.09
N THR A 277 20.35 26.52 -26.16
CA THR A 277 20.12 26.96 -27.55
C THR A 277 18.93 26.28 -28.22
N ALA A 278 18.47 25.14 -27.69
CA ALA A 278 17.48 24.29 -28.36
C ALA A 278 16.01 24.57 -27.99
N THR A 279 15.74 25.26 -26.88
CA THR A 279 14.36 25.46 -26.38
C THR A 279 14.04 26.93 -26.15
N LYS A 280 12.99 27.42 -26.83
CA LYS A 280 12.45 28.75 -26.60
C LYS A 280 11.73 28.80 -25.24
N PRO A 281 11.88 29.88 -24.45
CA PRO A 281 11.08 30.09 -23.25
C PRO A 281 9.58 30.01 -23.55
N GLY A 282 8.83 29.35 -22.67
CA GLY A 282 7.39 29.15 -22.79
C GLY A 282 6.67 29.34 -21.46
N LYS A 283 5.35 29.15 -21.46
CA LYS A 283 4.55 29.20 -20.22
C LYS A 283 4.99 28.09 -19.28
N ARG A 284 5.25 28.44 -18.02
CA ARG A 284 5.59 27.51 -16.94
C ARG A 284 4.31 27.17 -16.18
N THR A 285 3.77 25.98 -16.40
CA THR A 285 2.66 25.42 -15.62
C THR A 285 3.18 24.43 -14.58
N ILE A 286 2.37 24.07 -13.60
CA ILE A 286 2.70 23.02 -12.62
C ILE A 286 3.20 21.76 -13.35
N GLY A 287 4.30 21.18 -12.86
CA GLY A 287 5.00 20.04 -13.44
C GLY A 287 5.99 20.37 -14.56
N THR A 288 6.12 21.64 -14.98
CA THR A 288 7.10 22.01 -16.02
C THR A 288 8.52 21.93 -15.46
N ILE A 289 9.36 21.09 -16.08
CA ILE A 289 10.80 21.03 -15.81
C ILE A 289 11.48 22.09 -16.69
N THR A 290 12.23 22.98 -16.07
CA THR A 290 12.89 24.11 -16.71
C THR A 290 14.37 24.15 -16.36
N VAL A 291 15.17 24.66 -17.29
CA VAL A 291 16.60 24.92 -17.12
C VAL A 291 16.83 26.39 -17.48
N ASP A 292 17.45 27.15 -16.58
CA ASP A 292 17.72 28.57 -16.79
C ASP A 292 18.74 28.76 -17.92
N ASN A 293 18.49 29.74 -18.79
CA ASN A 293 19.23 29.95 -20.04
C ASN A 293 20.55 30.72 -19.90
N SER A 294 20.78 31.36 -18.76
CA SER A 294 21.94 32.23 -18.53
C SER A 294 22.48 32.19 -17.09
N GLU A 295 21.81 31.46 -16.18
CA GLU A 295 22.30 31.21 -14.81
C GLU A 295 21.91 29.81 -14.32
N ASP A 296 22.45 28.77 -14.94
CA ASP A 296 22.82 27.45 -14.37
C ASP A 296 21.87 26.67 -13.41
N GLN A 297 20.60 27.05 -13.20
CA GLN A 297 19.69 26.35 -12.29
C GLN A 297 18.65 25.52 -13.05
N VAL A 298 18.33 24.34 -12.51
CA VAL A 298 17.20 23.50 -12.95
C VAL A 298 16.13 23.54 -11.90
N GLN A 299 14.90 23.74 -12.36
CA GLN A 299 13.74 23.93 -11.50
C GLN A 299 12.54 23.19 -12.05
N ILE A 300 11.72 22.64 -11.17
CA ILE A 300 10.42 22.04 -11.49
C ILE A 300 9.36 22.94 -10.88
N CYS A 301 8.42 23.41 -11.70
CA CYS A 301 7.31 24.24 -11.21
C CYS A 301 6.35 23.37 -10.41
N VAL A 302 6.00 23.77 -9.19
CA VAL A 302 5.04 23.08 -8.31
C VAL A 302 3.74 23.86 -8.18
#